data_AF-A0A1G4G767-F1
#
_entry.id   AF-A0A1G4G767-F1
#
_cell.length_a   1.000
_cell.length_b   1.000
_cell.length_c   1.000
_cell.angle_alpha   90.00
_cell.angle_beta   90.00
_cell.angle_gamma   90.00
#
_symmetry.space_group_name_H-M   'P 1'
#
loop_
_entity.id
_entity.type
_entity.pdbx_description
1 polymer ?
#
loop_
_entity_poly.entity_id
_entity_poly.type
_entity_poly.pdbx_seq_one_letter_code
_entity_poly.pdbx_strand_id
1 'polypeptide(L)'
;MIMLVAMLAIGLQASAQNRPRNQRSNDNGRQRQEMRMSAKERADQMAKQLELTADQTAKVKALLEKQDAKRAEQMAKFREQRSQVAQNREKQREEMRALREKEMKEQRAELERIIGKEKMKKLDSLREQQQRQRPRRNN
;
A
#
# COMPACT_ATOMS: atom_id res chain seq x y z
N MET A 1 29.64 -18.77 -43.00
CA MET A 1 30.57 -19.27 -41.98
C MET A 1 30.48 -18.33 -40.79
N ILE A 2 29.87 -18.80 -39.70
CA ILE A 2 29.69 -18.07 -38.45
C ILE A 2 31.06 -18.05 -37.75
N MET A 3 31.59 -16.87 -37.44
CA MET A 3 32.72 -16.72 -36.53
C MET A 3 32.26 -15.88 -35.34
N LEU A 4 31.99 -16.63 -34.28
CA LEU A 4 31.61 -16.22 -32.94
C LEU A 4 32.94 -16.03 -32.18
N VAL A 5 33.27 -14.80 -31.79
CA VAL A 5 34.35 -14.55 -30.83
C VAL A 5 33.72 -14.03 -29.55
N ALA A 6 33.91 -14.84 -28.52
CA ALA A 6 33.43 -14.67 -27.16
C ALA A 6 34.38 -13.80 -26.33
N MET A 7 33.84 -13.41 -25.16
CA MET A 7 34.53 -12.86 -23.98
C MET A 7 34.87 -11.36 -24.09
N LEU A 8 34.62 -10.53 -23.08
CA LEU A 8 34.95 -10.74 -21.67
C LEU A 8 34.09 -9.82 -20.78
N ALA A 9 33.71 -10.36 -19.63
CA ALA A 9 33.02 -9.67 -18.54
C ALA A 9 33.89 -8.59 -17.85
N ILE A 10 33.24 -7.90 -16.89
CA ILE A 10 33.74 -6.95 -15.87
C ILE A 10 33.38 -5.50 -16.26
N GLY A 11 32.58 -4.74 -15.51
CA GLY A 11 32.43 -4.81 -14.06
C GLY A 11 31.12 -4.20 -13.56
N LEU A 12 30.76 -4.67 -12.37
CA LEU A 12 29.73 -4.15 -11.51
C LEU A 12 29.98 -2.66 -11.22
N GLN A 13 28.98 -1.83 -11.52
CA GLN A 13 28.69 -0.67 -10.68
C GLN A 13 27.26 -0.82 -10.17
N ALA A 14 27.08 -1.76 -9.25
CA ALA A 14 25.94 -1.77 -8.35
C ALA A 14 26.13 -0.62 -7.34
N SER A 15 25.94 0.63 -7.78
CA SER A 15 25.66 1.73 -6.86
C SER A 15 24.22 1.60 -6.39
N ALA A 16 23.95 0.60 -5.55
CA ALA A 16 22.76 0.59 -4.72
C ALA A 16 22.96 1.66 -3.65
N GLN A 17 22.64 2.89 -4.05
CA GLN A 17 22.62 4.06 -3.18
C GLN A 17 21.78 3.75 -1.95
N ASN A 18 22.48 3.66 -0.83
CA ASN A 18 21.94 3.61 0.51
C ASN A 18 21.25 4.96 0.77
N ARG A 19 20.04 5.14 0.22
CA ARG A 19 19.19 6.29 0.51
C ARG A 19 18.34 5.95 1.72
N PRO A 20 18.48 6.66 2.86
CA PRO A 20 17.49 6.58 3.92
C PRO A 20 16.16 6.98 3.30
N ARG A 21 15.22 6.02 3.31
CA ARG A 21 13.85 6.22 2.86
C ARG A 21 13.19 7.18 3.83
N ASN A 22 13.37 8.48 3.58
CA ASN A 22 12.73 9.54 4.32
C ASN A 22 11.23 9.22 4.42
N GLN A 23 10.81 9.06 5.67
CA GLN A 23 9.52 9.46 6.22
C GLN A 23 8.74 10.36 5.25
N ARG A 24 7.83 9.75 4.50
CA ARG A 24 6.61 10.47 4.12
C ARG A 24 5.63 10.19 5.23
N SER A 25 5.56 11.16 6.14
CA SER A 25 4.56 11.30 7.18
C SER A 25 3.20 10.86 6.66
N ASN A 26 2.72 9.81 7.30
CA ASN A 26 1.47 9.14 7.02
C ASN A 26 0.33 9.90 7.71
N ASP A 27 0.15 11.19 7.38
CA ASP A 27 -0.86 12.01 8.06
C ASP A 27 -1.50 13.11 7.20
N ASN A 28 -1.68 12.87 5.90
CA ASN A 28 -2.44 13.83 5.05
C ASN A 28 -3.26 13.17 3.93
N GLY A 29 -3.63 11.89 4.09
CA GLY A 29 -4.45 11.18 3.11
C GLY A 29 -5.95 11.52 3.17
N ARG A 30 -6.41 12.28 4.17
CA ARG A 30 -7.83 12.57 4.40
C ARG A 30 -8.23 14.03 4.15
N GLN A 31 -7.30 14.97 4.17
CA GLN A 31 -7.61 16.41 3.99
C GLN A 31 -7.39 16.92 2.57
N ARG A 32 -6.79 16.13 1.68
CA ARG A 32 -6.57 16.52 0.28
C ARG A 32 -7.76 16.25 -0.63
N GLN A 33 -8.98 16.32 -0.09
CA GLN A 33 -10.16 16.65 -0.87
C GLN A 33 -10.17 18.18 -1.07
N GLU A 34 -9.02 18.72 -1.50
CA GLU A 34 -8.82 20.13 -1.80
C GLU A 34 -9.95 20.56 -2.74
N MET A 35 -10.60 21.66 -2.36
CA MET A 35 -11.78 22.25 -2.98
C MET A 35 -11.68 22.25 -4.49
N ARG A 36 -12.25 21.21 -5.10
CA ARG A 36 -12.12 20.99 -6.52
C ARG A 36 -13.12 21.92 -7.20
N MET A 37 -12.62 22.80 -8.06
CA MET A 37 -13.46 23.74 -8.79
C MET A 37 -14.57 23.00 -9.54
N SER A 38 -15.78 23.52 -9.42
CA SER A 38 -16.96 23.03 -10.12
C SER A 38 -16.75 23.09 -11.64
N ALA A 39 -17.55 22.32 -12.40
CA ALA A 39 -17.54 22.38 -13.86
C ALA A 39 -17.83 23.81 -14.37
N LYS A 40 -18.70 24.54 -13.66
CA LYS A 40 -19.02 25.94 -13.94
C LYS A 40 -17.81 26.85 -13.75
N GLU A 41 -17.18 26.83 -12.58
CA GLU A 41 -16.00 27.68 -12.31
C GLU A 41 -14.85 27.39 -13.28
N ARG A 42 -14.65 26.12 -13.65
CA ARG A 42 -13.66 25.74 -14.67
C ARG A 42 -14.02 26.26 -16.06
N ALA A 43 -15.27 26.17 -16.46
CA ALA A 43 -15.73 26.70 -17.74
C ALA A 43 -15.58 28.23 -17.78
N ASP A 44 -15.96 28.92 -16.69
CA ASP A 44 -15.86 30.37 -16.57
C ASP A 44 -14.39 30.85 -16.59
N GLN A 45 -13.46 30.10 -15.98
CA GLN A 45 -12.03 30.37 -16.09
C GLN A 45 -11.49 30.15 -17.50
N MET A 46 -11.87 29.06 -18.16
CA MET A 46 -11.48 28.82 -19.56
C MET A 46 -12.04 29.89 -20.48
N ALA A 47 -13.26 30.35 -20.25
CA ALA A 47 -13.87 31.43 -21.00
C ALA A 47 -13.08 32.73 -20.89
N LYS A 48 -12.60 33.07 -19.69
CA LYS A 48 -11.75 34.24 -19.47
C LYS A 48 -10.35 34.11 -20.09
N GLN A 49 -9.76 32.92 -20.04
CA GLN A 49 -8.40 32.68 -20.54
C GLN A 49 -8.32 32.59 -22.07
N LEU A 50 -9.37 32.08 -22.70
CA LEU A 50 -9.42 31.81 -24.14
C LEU A 50 -10.41 32.73 -24.87
N GLU A 51 -10.97 33.71 -24.17
CA GLU A 51 -11.97 34.66 -24.68
C GLU A 51 -13.14 33.95 -25.38
N LEU A 52 -13.63 32.86 -24.77
CA LEU A 52 -14.71 32.04 -25.35
C LEU A 52 -16.03 32.80 -25.38
N THR A 53 -16.82 32.59 -26.43
CA THR A 53 -18.19 33.10 -26.50
C THR A 53 -19.09 32.39 -25.48
N ALA A 54 -20.27 32.95 -25.21
CA ALA A 54 -21.25 32.35 -24.31
C ALA A 54 -21.65 30.92 -24.76
N ASP A 55 -21.84 30.72 -26.06
CA ASP A 55 -22.19 29.42 -26.64
C ASP A 55 -21.06 28.39 -26.51
N GLN A 56 -19.81 28.81 -26.68
CA GLN A 56 -18.64 27.96 -26.49
C GLN A 56 -18.48 27.59 -25.01
N THR A 57 -18.65 28.55 -24.11
CA THR A 57 -18.59 28.34 -22.66
C THR A 57 -19.66 27.37 -22.18
N ALA A 58 -20.89 27.47 -22.70
CA ALA A 58 -21.97 26.52 -22.40
C ALA A 58 -21.62 25.09 -22.84
N LYS A 59 -21.03 24.92 -24.03
CA LYS A 59 -20.57 23.61 -24.53
C LYS A 59 -19.44 23.03 -23.66
N VAL A 60 -18.48 23.86 -23.25
CA VAL A 60 -17.38 23.46 -22.36
C VAL A 60 -17.93 23.03 -21.00
N LYS A 61 -18.85 23.78 -20.41
CA LYS A 61 -19.49 23.43 -19.15
C LYS A 61 -20.17 22.06 -19.22
N ALA A 62 -20.99 21.83 -20.25
CA ALA A 62 -21.67 20.54 -20.43
C ALA A 62 -20.69 19.36 -20.62
N LEU A 63 -19.56 19.60 -21.31
CA LEU A 63 -18.50 18.61 -21.46
C LEU A 63 -17.82 18.29 -20.12
N LEU A 64 -17.52 19.30 -19.32
CA LEU A 64 -16.90 19.12 -18.00
C LEU A 64 -17.84 18.40 -17.02
N GLU A 65 -19.13 18.69 -17.04
CA GLU A 65 -20.14 17.99 -16.23
C GLU A 65 -20.17 16.49 -16.57
N LYS A 66 -20.17 16.13 -17.86
CA LYS A 66 -20.09 14.73 -18.31
C LYS A 66 -18.79 14.06 -17.86
N GLN A 67 -17.66 14.75 -17.96
CA GLN A 67 -16.36 14.22 -17.53
C GLN A 67 -16.32 14.00 -16.01
N ASP A 68 -16.89 14.92 -15.23
CA ASP A 68 -16.92 14.82 -13.78
C ASP A 68 -17.84 13.68 -13.32
N ALA A 69 -18.99 13.48 -13.98
CA ALA A 69 -19.87 12.33 -13.74
C ALA A 69 -19.12 11.00 -14.00
N LYS A 70 -18.47 10.88 -15.16
CA LYS A 70 -17.65 9.69 -15.49
C LYS A 70 -16.53 9.46 -14.47
N ARG A 71 -15.88 10.53 -14.02
CA ARG A 71 -14.86 10.44 -12.98
C ARG A 71 -15.44 9.97 -11.65
N ALA A 72 -16.61 10.48 -11.24
CA ALA A 72 -17.28 10.08 -10.01
C ALA A 72 -17.61 8.58 -10.03
N GLU A 73 -18.14 8.07 -11.14
CA GLU A 73 -18.42 6.64 -11.33
C GLU A 73 -17.15 5.79 -11.22
N GLN A 74 -16.06 6.19 -11.88
CA GLN A 74 -14.79 5.48 -11.78
C GLN A 74 -14.26 5.47 -10.34
N MET A 75 -14.33 6.60 -9.64
CA MET A 75 -13.91 6.69 -8.25
C MET A 75 -14.75 5.82 -7.32
N ALA A 76 -16.07 5.73 -7.55
CA ALA A 76 -16.94 4.82 -6.82
C ALA A 76 -16.51 3.36 -7.02
N LYS A 77 -16.28 2.94 -8.27
CA LYS A 77 -15.78 1.59 -8.60
C LYS A 77 -14.45 1.28 -7.92
N PHE A 78 -13.49 2.22 -7.96
CA PHE A 78 -12.20 2.03 -7.29
C PHE A 78 -12.34 1.92 -5.76
N ARG A 79 -13.22 2.71 -5.15
CA ARG A 79 -13.49 2.62 -3.70
C ARG A 79 -14.07 1.26 -3.34
N GLU A 80 -15.02 0.78 -4.13
CA GLU A 80 -15.64 -0.52 -3.93
C GLU A 80 -14.61 -1.66 -4.05
N GLN A 81 -13.84 -1.69 -5.14
CA GLN A 81 -12.76 -2.67 -5.34
C GLN A 81 -11.76 -2.67 -4.18
N ARG A 82 -11.37 -1.48 -3.71
CA ARG A 82 -10.44 -1.35 -2.58
C ARG A 82 -11.03 -1.90 -1.29
N SER A 83 -12.32 -1.70 -1.04
CA SER A 83 -13.03 -2.24 0.12
C SER A 83 -13.08 -3.77 0.09
N GLN A 84 -13.38 -4.36 -1.08
CA GLN A 84 -13.39 -5.81 -1.27
C GLN A 84 -12.01 -6.43 -1.04
N VAL A 85 -10.95 -5.81 -1.59
CA VAL A 85 -9.57 -6.27 -1.36
C VAL A 85 -9.18 -6.18 0.12
N ALA A 86 -9.62 -5.13 0.83
CA ALA A 86 -9.36 -4.99 2.26
C ALA A 86 -10.01 -6.12 3.07
N GLN A 87 -11.29 -6.40 2.82
CA GLN A 87 -12.02 -7.49 3.48
C GLN A 87 -11.39 -8.86 3.20
N ASN A 88 -11.02 -9.15 1.95
CA ASN A 88 -10.38 -10.42 1.59
C ASN A 88 -9.02 -10.59 2.29
N ARG A 89 -8.25 -9.51 2.43
CA ARG A 89 -6.97 -9.53 3.16
C ARG A 89 -7.16 -9.79 4.64
N GLU A 90 -8.22 -9.26 5.25
CA GLU A 90 -8.52 -9.52 6.66
C GLU A 90 -8.86 -10.99 6.90
N LYS A 91 -9.73 -11.57 6.08
CA LYS A 91 -10.05 -13.00 6.13
C LYS A 91 -8.81 -13.89 5.98
N GLN A 92 -7.98 -13.63 4.97
CA GLN A 92 -6.73 -14.37 4.77
C GLN A 92 -5.77 -14.23 5.96
N ARG A 93 -5.72 -13.05 6.59
CA ARG A 93 -4.89 -12.85 7.79
C ARG A 93 -5.40 -13.64 8.97
N GLU A 94 -6.70 -13.72 9.17
CA GLU A 94 -7.32 -14.52 10.22
C GLU A 94 -7.09 -16.02 10.02
N GLU A 95 -7.29 -16.52 8.79
CA GLU A 95 -7.00 -17.91 8.44
C GLU A 95 -5.53 -18.27 8.72
N MET A 96 -4.59 -17.43 8.27
CA MET A 96 -3.17 -17.65 8.52
C MET A 96 -2.78 -17.51 10.00
N ARG A 97 -3.49 -16.69 10.78
CA ARG A 97 -3.30 -16.64 12.24
C ARG A 97 -3.76 -17.95 12.87
N ALA A 98 -4.93 -18.45 12.50
CA ALA A 98 -5.46 -19.70 13.02
C ALA A 98 -4.56 -20.90 12.68
N LEU A 99 -4.05 -20.98 11.45
CA LEU A 99 -3.09 -22.03 11.04
C LEU A 99 -1.81 -21.97 11.87
N ARG A 100 -1.19 -20.78 11.98
CA ARG A 100 0.02 -20.62 12.79
C ARG A 100 -0.22 -20.93 14.27
N GLU A 101 -1.36 -20.56 14.83
CA GLU A 101 -1.67 -20.88 16.23
C GLU A 101 -1.79 -22.39 16.46
N LYS A 102 -2.36 -23.14 15.50
CA LYS A 102 -2.41 -24.60 15.55
C LYS A 102 -1.01 -25.19 15.49
N GLU A 103 -0.22 -24.82 14.49
CA GLU A 103 1.16 -25.29 14.32
C GLU A 103 2.02 -24.97 15.57
N MET A 104 1.90 -23.77 16.13
CA MET A 104 2.62 -23.37 17.33
C MET A 104 2.24 -24.21 18.55
N LYS A 105 0.96 -24.58 18.70
CA LYS A 105 0.51 -25.45 19.81
C LYS A 105 1.05 -26.88 19.64
N GLU A 106 1.00 -27.42 18.43
CA GLU A 106 1.52 -28.75 18.11
C GLU A 106 3.04 -28.81 18.35
N GLN A 107 3.78 -27.85 17.79
CA GLN A 107 5.23 -27.74 18.00
C GLN A 107 5.57 -27.57 19.48
N ARG A 108 4.78 -26.80 20.24
CA ARG A 108 5.02 -26.62 21.68
C ARG A 108 4.80 -27.92 22.45
N ALA A 109 3.75 -28.69 22.12
CA ALA A 109 3.49 -29.98 22.75
C ALA A 109 4.58 -31.01 22.41
N GLU A 110 5.02 -31.05 21.15
CA GLU A 110 6.14 -31.90 20.72
C GLU A 110 7.45 -31.50 21.41
N LEU A 111 7.74 -30.21 21.48
CA LEU A 111 8.93 -29.71 22.15
C LEU A 111 8.90 -30.06 23.66
N GLU A 112 7.75 -29.90 24.33
CA GLU A 112 7.58 -30.30 25.72
C GLU A 112 7.82 -31.80 25.94
N ARG A 113 7.39 -32.65 25.01
CA ARG A 113 7.69 -34.09 25.06
C ARG A 113 9.19 -34.39 24.92
N ILE A 114 9.90 -33.63 24.10
CA ILE A 114 11.35 -33.84 23.84
C ILE A 114 12.21 -33.32 24.99
N ILE A 115 12.00 -32.08 25.43
CA ILE A 115 12.90 -31.40 26.38
C ILE A 115 12.39 -31.42 27.83
N GLY A 116 11.14 -31.81 28.05
CA GLY A 116 10.50 -31.86 29.35
C GLY A 116 10.04 -30.49 29.87
N LYS A 117 9.17 -30.52 30.89
CA LYS A 117 8.50 -29.33 31.47
C LYS A 117 9.46 -28.30 32.03
N GLU A 118 10.55 -28.72 32.66
CA GLU A 118 11.50 -27.81 33.30
C GLU A 118 12.26 -26.95 32.28
N LYS A 119 12.77 -27.57 31.21
CA LYS A 119 13.46 -26.85 30.13
C LYS A 119 12.49 -25.99 29.31
N MET A 120 11.24 -26.42 29.15
CA MET A 120 10.18 -25.60 28.55
C MET A 120 9.92 -24.30 29.33
N LYS A 121 9.84 -24.36 30.67
CA LYS A 121 9.68 -23.15 31.51
C LYS A 121 10.85 -22.19 31.36
N LYS A 122 12.09 -22.70 31.30
CA LYS A 122 13.28 -21.88 31.06
C LYS A 122 13.25 -21.22 29.68
N LEU A 123 12.83 -21.96 28.65
CA LEU A 123 12.69 -21.45 27.29
C LEU A 123 11.63 -20.35 27.19
N ASP A 124 10.47 -20.53 27.82
CA ASP A 124 9.40 -19.53 27.85
C ASP A 124 9.88 -18.23 28.52
N SER A 125 10.62 -18.33 29.62
CA SER A 125 11.21 -17.18 30.32
C SER A 125 12.20 -16.41 29.42
N LEU A 126 13.05 -17.12 28.67
CA LEU A 126 13.98 -16.50 27.73
C LEU A 126 13.25 -15.78 26.58
N ARG A 127 12.17 -16.38 26.07
CA ARG A 127 11.34 -15.77 25.00
C ARG A 127 10.65 -14.50 25.48
N GLU A 128 10.09 -14.50 26.68
CA GLU A 128 9.50 -13.29 27.28
C GLU A 128 10.52 -12.17 27.45
N GLN A 129 11.72 -12.51 27.95
CA GLN A 129 12.80 -11.53 28.12
C GLN A 129 13.20 -10.91 26.78
N GLN A 130 13.34 -11.72 25.73
CA GLN A 130 13.62 -11.23 24.37
C GLN A 130 12.49 -10.36 23.82
N GLN A 131 11.22 -10.70 24.08
CA GLN A 131 10.09 -9.87 23.65
C GLN A 131 10.08 -8.51 24.34
N ARG A 132 10.43 -8.45 25.63
CA ARG A 132 10.52 -7.19 26.39
C ARG A 132 11.68 -6.31 25.92
N GLN A 133 12.78 -6.90 25.47
CA GLN A 133 13.96 -6.19 24.96
C GLN A 133 13.84 -5.74 23.51
N ARG A 134 12.86 -6.25 22.76
CA ARG A 134 12.60 -5.74 21.40
C ARG A 134 12.11 -4.30 21.52
N PRO A 135 12.78 -3.33 20.86
CA PRO A 135 12.30 -1.96 20.87
C PRO A 135 10.86 -1.98 20.33
N ARG A 136 9.92 -1.48 21.14
CA ARG A 136 8.56 -1.22 20.67
C ARG A 136 8.72 -0.26 19.51
N ARG A 137 8.46 -0.74 18.29
CA ARG A 137 8.20 0.17 17.16
C ARG A 137 6.91 0.90 17.53
N ASN A 138 7.06 2.02 18.24
CA ASN A 138 6.01 3.00 18.37
C ASN A 138 5.65 3.41 16.96
N ASN A 139 4.38 3.20 16.62
CA ASN A 139 3.83 3.35 15.29
C ASN A 139 2.82 4.49 15.34
#